data_AF-A0A972J601-F1
#
_entry.id   AF-A0A972J601-F1
#
_cell.length_a   1.000
_cell.length_b   1.000
_cell.length_c   1.000
_cell.angle_alpha   90.00
_cell.angle_beta   90.00
_cell.angle_gamma   90.00
#
_symmetry.space_group_name_H-M   'P 1'
#
loop_
_entity.id
_entity.type
_entity.pdbx_description
1 polymer ?
#
loop_
_entity_poly.entity_id
_entity_poly.type
_entity_poly.pdbx_seq_one_letter_code
_entity_poly.pdbx_strand_id
1 'polypeptide(L)'
;MPTEKREGATIAIALVHYPVYDKNRRVVATAVTNLDLHDIARLAKTYDLARYYVVTPLTEQQEISRQIIRHWREGWGATYNPKRKEALDLLRVVGTIEDAVGDMSLNTSTPVKTVATGARGAPNSVSYHEMSEMM
;
A
#
# COMPACT_ATOMS: atom_id res chain seq x y z
N MET A 1 19.17 26.21 -11.20
CA MET A 1 19.59 25.50 -9.96
C MET A 1 19.37 24.02 -10.21
N PRO A 2 20.38 23.16 -10.07
CA PRO A 2 20.19 21.73 -10.28
C PRO A 2 19.29 21.20 -9.18
N THR A 3 18.12 20.68 -9.54
CA THR A 3 17.25 19.93 -8.64
C THR A 3 18.02 18.70 -8.19
N GLU A 4 18.41 18.68 -6.91
CA GLU A 4 18.87 17.46 -6.24
C GLU A 4 17.88 16.35 -6.53
N LYS A 5 18.38 15.20 -6.98
CA LYS A 5 17.63 13.94 -6.96
C LYS A 5 17.15 13.78 -5.52
N ARG A 6 15.87 13.99 -5.25
CA ARG A 6 15.25 13.54 -4.01
C ARG A 6 15.60 12.07 -3.89
N GLU A 7 16.22 11.66 -2.78
CA GLU A 7 16.22 10.24 -2.41
C GLU A 7 14.79 9.75 -2.60
N GLY A 8 14.60 8.69 -3.40
CA GLY A 8 13.26 8.24 -3.78
C GLY A 8 12.38 8.10 -2.55
N ALA A 9 11.10 8.45 -2.66
CA ALA A 9 10.23 8.56 -1.49
C ALA A 9 10.32 7.31 -0.60
N THR A 10 10.52 7.52 0.70
CA THR A 10 10.72 6.46 1.69
C THR A 10 9.42 6.01 2.35
N ILE A 11 8.27 6.39 1.78
CA ILE A 11 6.94 6.13 2.35
C ILE A 11 6.20 5.14 1.45
N ALA A 12 5.52 4.18 2.10
CA ALA A 12 4.61 3.24 1.47
C ALA A 12 3.26 3.24 2.21
N ILE A 13 2.20 2.83 1.52
CA ILE A 13 0.89 2.58 2.12
C ILE A 13 0.60 1.08 2.09
N ALA A 14 -0.01 0.55 3.15
CA ALA A 14 -0.52 -0.82 3.18
C ALA A 14 -2.03 -0.82 3.45
N LEU A 15 -2.81 -1.40 2.52
CA LEU A 15 -4.21 -1.74 2.75
C LEU A 15 -4.29 -3.15 3.34
N VAL A 16 -4.66 -3.23 4.61
CA VAL A 16 -4.65 -4.47 5.38
C VAL A 16 -6.03 -5.11 5.36
N HIS A 17 -6.13 -6.32 4.81
CA HIS A 17 -7.33 -7.15 4.85
C HIS A 17 -7.28 -8.23 5.93
N TYR A 18 -6.12 -8.46 6.55
CA TYR A 18 -5.95 -9.26 7.76
C TYR A 18 -4.63 -8.88 8.47
N PRO A 19 -4.61 -8.84 9.81
CA PRO A 19 -5.75 -9.01 10.71
C PRO A 19 -6.59 -7.72 10.80
N VAL A 20 -7.92 -7.83 10.64
CA VAL A 20 -8.85 -6.70 10.83
C VAL A 20 -10.05 -7.10 11.68
N TYR A 21 -10.74 -6.13 12.29
CA TYR A 21 -11.91 -6.39 13.12
C TYR A 21 -13.22 -6.39 12.32
N ASP A 22 -14.07 -7.39 12.58
CA ASP A 22 -15.48 -7.36 12.16
C ASP A 22 -16.35 -6.49 13.10
N LYS A 23 -17.65 -6.40 12.82
CA LYS A 23 -18.63 -5.68 13.66
C LYS A 23 -18.74 -6.21 15.09
N ASN A 24 -18.32 -7.45 15.34
CA ASN A 24 -18.32 -8.11 16.63
C ASN A 24 -16.93 -8.07 17.31
N ARG A 25 -15.98 -7.30 16.75
CA ARG A 25 -14.58 -7.20 17.21
C ARG A 25 -13.81 -8.53 17.16
N ARG A 26 -14.19 -9.43 16.26
CA ARG A 26 -13.41 -10.63 15.96
C ARG A 26 -12.38 -10.30 14.89
N VAL A 27 -11.20 -10.91 15.02
CA VAL A 27 -10.17 -10.81 13.98
C VAL A 27 -10.57 -11.69 12.81
N VAL A 28 -10.72 -11.09 11.63
CA VAL A 28 -11.15 -11.75 10.39
C VAL A 28 -10.27 -11.31 9.23
N ALA A 29 -10.34 -12.08 8.13
CA ALA A 29 -9.85 -11.65 6.83
C ALA A 29 -11.01 -11.06 6.02
N THR A 30 -10.79 -9.96 5.31
CA THR A 30 -11.78 -9.32 4.44
C THR A 30 -11.44 -9.51 2.96
N ALA A 31 -12.45 -9.35 2.10
CA ALA A 31 -12.26 -9.41 0.66
C ALA A 31 -11.57 -8.13 0.15
N VAL A 32 -10.70 -8.29 -0.84
CA VAL A 32 -10.07 -7.17 -1.56
C VAL A 32 -11.08 -6.63 -2.56
N THR A 33 -11.30 -5.32 -2.55
CA THR A 33 -12.16 -4.69 -3.56
C THR A 33 -11.33 -4.19 -4.74
N ASN A 34 -11.81 -4.40 -5.96
CA ASN A 34 -11.15 -3.91 -7.16
C ASN A 34 -11.03 -2.37 -7.18
N LEU A 35 -11.98 -1.66 -6.55
CA LEU A 35 -11.95 -0.20 -6.48
C LEU A 35 -10.75 0.29 -5.66
N ASP A 36 -10.50 -0.32 -4.50
CA ASP A 36 -9.38 0.06 -3.62
C ASP A 36 -8.01 -0.18 -4.28
N LEU A 37 -7.88 -1.22 -5.11
CA LEU A 37 -6.67 -1.47 -5.90
C LEU A 37 -6.32 -0.28 -6.80
N HIS A 38 -7.32 0.32 -7.44
CA HIS A 38 -7.11 1.41 -8.37
C HIS A 38 -7.01 2.77 -7.68
N ASP A 39 -7.85 3.03 -6.68
CA ASP A 39 -7.95 4.35 -6.07
C ASP A 39 -6.70 4.68 -5.24
N ILE A 40 -6.29 3.76 -4.37
CA ILE A 40 -5.09 3.95 -3.53
C ILE A 40 -3.82 3.88 -4.38
N ALA A 41 -3.77 3.07 -5.45
CA ALA A 41 -2.64 3.09 -6.38
C ALA A 41 -2.45 4.48 -7.03
N ARG A 42 -3.55 5.15 -7.39
CA ARG A 42 -3.49 6.51 -7.94
C ARG A 42 -3.02 7.51 -6.88
N LEU A 43 -3.48 7.38 -5.63
CA LEU A 43 -3.00 8.22 -4.52
C LEU A 43 -1.50 8.02 -4.29
N ALA A 44 -1.05 6.77 -4.20
CA ALA A 44 0.36 6.42 -4.04
C ALA A 44 1.21 7.04 -5.15
N LYS A 45 0.76 6.96 -6.40
CA LYS A 45 1.47 7.60 -7.53
C LYS A 45 1.45 9.12 -7.48
N THR A 46 0.34 9.73 -7.04
CA THR A 46 0.18 11.18 -6.96
C THR A 46 1.13 11.81 -5.94
N TYR A 47 1.33 11.13 -4.80
CA TYR A 47 2.26 11.56 -3.75
C TYR A 47 3.67 10.96 -3.91
N ASP A 48 3.95 10.33 -5.06
CA ASP A 48 5.25 9.72 -5.40
C ASP A 48 5.75 8.69 -4.38
N LEU A 49 4.85 7.88 -3.80
CA LEU A 49 5.21 6.86 -2.80
C LEU A 49 6.03 5.72 -3.41
N ALA A 50 6.87 5.07 -2.59
CA ALA A 50 7.66 3.91 -3.03
C ALA A 50 6.81 2.71 -3.42
N ARG A 51 5.76 2.43 -2.63
CA ARG A 51 4.96 1.22 -2.72
C ARG A 51 3.53 1.43 -2.24
N TYR A 52 2.64 0.60 -2.79
CA TYR A 52 1.30 0.35 -2.26
C TYR A 52 1.14 -1.17 -2.06
N TYR A 53 1.02 -1.59 -0.80
CA TYR A 53 0.82 -2.99 -0.44
C TYR A 53 -0.65 -3.32 -0.24
N VAL A 54 -1.08 -4.46 -0.76
CA VAL A 54 -2.36 -5.10 -0.44
C VAL A 54 -2.04 -6.35 0.35
N VAL A 55 -2.41 -6.35 1.64
CA VAL A 55 -2.03 -7.39 2.59
C VAL A 55 -3.22 -8.32 2.82
N THR A 56 -3.12 -9.56 2.34
CA THR A 56 -4.16 -10.58 2.56
C THR A 56 -3.57 -11.98 2.57
N PRO A 57 -3.87 -12.84 3.56
CA PRO A 57 -3.43 -14.22 3.58
C PRO A 57 -4.26 -15.12 2.66
N LEU A 58 -5.41 -14.65 2.17
CA LEU A 58 -6.33 -15.45 1.36
C LEU A 58 -5.78 -15.61 -0.06
N THR A 59 -5.30 -16.80 -0.41
CA THR A 59 -4.64 -17.08 -1.69
C THR A 59 -5.53 -16.75 -2.89
N GLU A 60 -6.84 -17.01 -2.81
CA GLU A 60 -7.80 -16.69 -3.88
C GLU A 60 -7.90 -15.18 -4.11
N GLN A 61 -7.90 -14.38 -3.03
CA GLN A 61 -7.91 -12.92 -3.14
C GLN A 61 -6.61 -12.39 -3.71
N GLN A 62 -5.48 -13.01 -3.36
CA GLN A 62 -4.19 -12.65 -3.94
C GLN A 62 -4.16 -12.93 -5.45
N GLU A 63 -4.64 -14.10 -5.87
CA GLU A 63 -4.66 -14.49 -7.29
C GLU A 63 -5.54 -13.55 -8.12
N ILE A 64 -6.77 -13.29 -7.68
CA ILE A 64 -7.68 -12.36 -8.38
C ILE A 64 -7.05 -10.95 -8.46
N SER A 65 -6.44 -10.48 -7.37
CA SER A 65 -5.76 -9.18 -7.35
C SER A 65 -4.61 -9.13 -8.36
N ARG A 66 -3.76 -10.17 -8.43
CA ARG A 66 -2.65 -10.25 -9.40
C ARG A 66 -3.15 -10.31 -10.84
N GLN A 67 -4.24 -11.00 -11.11
CA GLN A 67 -4.85 -11.05 -12.44
C GLN A 67 -5.34 -9.67 -12.91
N ILE A 68 -6.02 -8.94 -12.02
CA ILE A 68 -6.45 -7.56 -12.27
C ILE A 68 -5.23 -6.67 -12.56
N ILE A 69 -4.21 -6.72 -11.72
CA ILE A 69 -2.99 -5.93 -11.87
C ILE A 69 -2.32 -6.23 -13.23
N ARG A 70 -2.15 -7.51 -13.57
CA ARG A 70 -1.54 -7.92 -14.84
C ARG A 70 -2.32 -7.41 -16.05
N HIS A 71 -3.65 -7.48 -16.02
CA HIS A 71 -4.49 -6.97 -17.11
C HIS A 71 -4.24 -5.49 -17.40
N TRP A 72 -4.06 -4.67 -16.36
CA TRP A 72 -3.85 -3.23 -16.50
C TRP A 72 -2.37 -2.82 -16.68
N ARG A 73 -1.42 -3.70 -16.36
CA ARG A 73 0.03 -3.45 -16.55
C ARG A 73 0.56 -3.92 -17.89
N GLU A 74 0.09 -5.07 -18.34
CA GLU A 74 0.63 -5.80 -19.50
C GLU A 74 -0.43 -6.07 -20.58
N GLY A 75 -1.71 -6.12 -20.20
CA GLY A 75 -2.81 -6.37 -21.12
C GLY A 75 -3.27 -5.13 -21.88
N TRP A 76 -4.37 -5.27 -22.63
CA TRP A 76 -4.98 -4.18 -23.41
C TRP A 76 -5.25 -2.91 -22.58
N GLY A 77 -5.62 -3.08 -21.30
CA GLY A 77 -5.83 -1.97 -20.38
C GLY A 77 -4.62 -1.04 -20.25
N ALA A 78 -3.40 -1.56 -20.41
CA ALA A 78 -2.16 -0.80 -20.40
C ALA A 78 -2.01 0.13 -21.60
N THR A 79 -2.46 -0.32 -22.78
CA THR A 79 -2.45 0.49 -24.02
C THR A 79 -3.54 1.57 -24.02
N TYR A 80 -4.65 1.31 -23.32
CA TYR A 80 -5.78 2.23 -23.26
C TYR A 80 -5.58 3.37 -22.25
N ASN A 81 -4.90 3.12 -21.12
CA ASN A 81 -4.66 4.15 -20.10
C ASN A 81 -3.25 4.02 -19.46
N PRO A 82 -2.23 4.70 -20.03
CA PRO A 82 -0.86 4.68 -19.52
C PRO A 82 -0.73 5.14 -18.05
N LYS A 83 -1.53 6.13 -17.63
CA LYS A 83 -1.52 6.63 -16.25
C LYS A 83 -1.97 5.58 -15.24
N ARG A 84 -2.90 4.70 -15.63
CA ARG A 84 -3.37 3.60 -14.77
C ARG A 84 -2.30 2.51 -14.62
N LYS A 85 -1.54 2.23 -15.68
CA LYS A 85 -0.38 1.33 -15.62
C LYS A 85 0.65 1.83 -14.61
N GLU A 86 1.07 3.08 -14.74
CA GLU A 86 2.09 3.68 -13.85
C GLU A 86 1.68 3.66 -12.38
N ALA A 87 0.39 3.87 -12.08
CA ALA A 87 -0.12 3.78 -10.72
C ALA A 87 -0.03 2.36 -10.16
N LEU A 88 -0.38 1.36 -10.97
CA LEU A 88 -0.37 -0.06 -10.55
C LEU A 88 1.04 -0.67 -10.51
N ASP A 89 2.04 -0.05 -11.12
CA ASP A 89 3.43 -0.51 -11.02
C ASP A 89 3.97 -0.47 -9.58
N LEU A 90 3.43 0.43 -8.75
CA LEU A 90 3.75 0.55 -7.32
C LEU A 90 3.07 -0.53 -6.46
N LEU A 91 2.07 -1.23 -7.00
CA LEU A 91 1.25 -2.16 -6.25
C LEU A 91 1.96 -3.50 -6.04
N ARG A 92 1.92 -4.01 -4.80
CA ARG A 92 2.41 -5.34 -4.41
C ARG A 92 1.38 -6.06 -3.55
N VAL A 93 1.09 -7.32 -3.88
CA VAL A 93 0.19 -8.18 -3.10
C VAL A 93 1.03 -9.11 -2.23
N VAL A 94 0.85 -9.04 -0.91
CA VAL A 94 1.64 -9.77 0.09
C VAL A 94 0.73 -10.50 1.08
N GLY A 95 1.27 -11.51 1.77
CA GLY A 95 0.49 -12.34 2.70
C GLY A 95 0.29 -11.69 4.06
N THR A 96 1.31 -10.99 4.54
CA THR A 96 1.38 -10.45 5.90
C THR A 96 1.92 -9.02 5.94
N ILE A 97 1.77 -8.35 7.08
CA ILE A 97 2.36 -7.02 7.29
C ILE A 97 3.88 -7.13 7.32
N GLU A 98 4.40 -8.22 7.89
CA GLU A 98 5.81 -8.55 7.97
C GLU A 98 6.45 -8.69 6.58
N ASP A 99 5.75 -9.31 5.62
CA ASP A 99 6.19 -9.38 4.23
C ASP A 99 6.32 -7.98 3.60
N ALA A 100 5.37 -7.07 3.89
CA ALA A 100 5.40 -5.69 3.40
C ALA A 100 6.59 -4.92 3.99
N VAL A 101 6.82 -5.08 5.30
CA VAL A 101 7.97 -4.49 6.01
C VAL A 101 9.28 -5.06 5.44
N GLY A 102 9.33 -6.37 5.17
CA GLY A 102 10.46 -7.04 4.54
C GLY A 102 10.79 -6.49 3.16
N ASP A 103 9.81 -6.40 2.25
CA ASP A 103 10.01 -5.84 0.90
C ASP A 103 10.48 -4.38 0.96
N MET A 104 9.90 -3.57 1.85
CA MET A 104 10.29 -2.18 2.03
C MET A 104 11.72 -2.05 2.55
N SER A 105 12.11 -2.88 3.52
CA SER A 105 13.44 -2.85 4.14
C SER A 105 14.56 -3.19 3.14
N LEU A 106 14.28 -3.93 2.05
CA LEU A 106 15.28 -4.20 1.01
C LEU A 106 15.75 -2.93 0.29
N ASN A 107 14.96 -1.86 0.35
CA ASN A 107 15.21 -0.60 -0.35
C ASN A 107 15.63 0.53 0.60
N THR A 108 15.79 0.26 1.90
CA THR A 108 16.14 1.27 2.91
C THR A 108 17.33 0.81 3.74
N SER A 109 18.22 1.75 4.09
CA SER A 109 19.32 1.51 5.03
C SER A 109 18.89 1.64 6.49
N THR A 110 17.71 2.20 6.73
CA THR A 110 17.13 2.43 8.06
C THR A 110 15.96 1.45 8.33
N PRO A 111 15.70 1.11 9.59
CA PRO A 111 14.54 0.30 9.96
C PRO A 111 13.23 0.97 9.54
N VAL A 112 12.33 0.19 8.94
CA VAL A 112 11.00 0.64 8.55
C VAL A 112 10.15 0.92 9.79
N LYS A 113 9.66 2.16 9.92
CA LYS A 113 8.70 2.55 10.96
C LYS A 113 7.28 2.28 10.46
N THR A 114 6.50 1.51 11.22
CA THR A 114 5.08 1.23 10.90
C THR A 114 4.16 2.22 11.60
N VAL A 115 3.23 2.82 10.85
CA VAL A 115 2.22 3.75 11.36
C VAL A 115 0.83 3.16 11.11
N ALA A 116 0.05 2.98 12.18
CA ALA A 116 -1.35 2.58 12.09
C ALA A 116 -2.27 3.81 12.08
N THR A 117 -3.33 3.76 11.26
CA THR A 117 -4.35 4.82 11.19
C THR A 117 -5.69 4.30 11.71
N GLY A 118 -6.51 5.16 12.31
CA GLY A 118 -7.81 4.74 12.82
C GLY A 118 -8.70 5.90 13.23
N ALA A 119 -9.99 5.84 12.85
CA ALA A 119 -10.96 6.91 13.11
C ALA A 119 -11.39 7.00 14.60
N ARG A 120 -11.31 5.90 15.35
CA ARG A 120 -11.73 5.85 16.77
C ARG A 120 -10.75 6.56 17.72
N GLY A 121 -9.56 6.91 17.24
CA GLY A 121 -8.44 7.32 18.09
C GLY A 121 -7.90 6.16 18.94
N ALA A 122 -6.63 6.28 19.34
CA ALA A 122 -5.99 5.38 20.29
C ALA A 122 -5.33 6.23 21.39
N PRO A 123 -5.20 5.75 22.64
CA PRO A 123 -4.61 6.54 23.72
C PRO A 123 -3.20 7.09 23.43
N ASN A 124 -2.47 6.46 22.51
CA ASN A 124 -1.13 6.81 22.07
C ASN A 124 -1.08 7.32 20.61
N SER A 125 -2.20 7.83 20.08
CA SER A 125 -2.21 8.45 18.75
C SER A 125 -1.55 9.82 18.78
N VAL A 126 -0.79 10.13 17.74
CA VAL A 126 -0.20 11.45 17.49
C VAL A 126 -0.95 12.17 16.37
N SER A 127 -0.91 13.49 16.37
CA SER A 127 -1.38 14.31 15.24
C SER A 127 -0.46 14.18 14.03
N TYR A 128 -0.95 14.64 12.86
CA TYR A 128 -0.13 14.70 11.65
C TYR A 128 1.11 15.57 11.81
N HIS A 129 1.01 16.68 12.56
CA HIS A 129 2.15 17.57 12.83
C HIS A 129 3.21 16.87 13.66
N GLU A 130 2.83 16.29 14.79
CA GLU A 130 3.75 15.55 15.67
C GLU A 130 4.41 14.38 14.90
N MET A 131 3.65 13.63 14.10
CA MET A 131 4.21 12.56 13.28
C MET A 131 5.27 13.08 12.28
N SER A 132 5.05 14.26 11.69
CA SER A 132 6.02 14.85 10.75
C SER A 132 7.33 15.25 11.41
N GLU A 133 7.33 15.55 12.72
CA GLU A 133 8.55 15.86 13.49
C GLU A 133 9.28 14.58 13.96
N MET A 134 8.59 13.44 14.03
CA MET A 134 9.14 12.15 14.48
C MET A 134 9.79 11.32 13.36
N MET A 135 9.58 11.68 12.09
CA MET A 135 10.00 10.93 10.90
C MET A 135 11.23 11.54 10.27
#